data_AF-A0A1Q3KDV8-F1
#
_entry.id   AF-A0A1Q3KDV8-F1
#
_cell.length_a   1.000
_cell.length_b   1.000
_cell.length_c   1.000
_cell.angle_alpha   90.00
_cell.angle_beta   90.00
_cell.angle_gamma   90.00
#
_symmetry.space_group_name_H-M   'P 1'
#
loop_
_entity.id
_entity.type
_entity.pdbx_description
1 polymer ?
#
loop_
_entity_poly.entity_id
_entity_poly.type
_entity_poly.pdbx_seq_one_letter_code
_entity_poly.pdbx_strand_id
1 'polypeptide(L)'
;MYAYNPDKFASLYVSDLGQRLWLFLTAPENVARLETASQLNKPAVEGLEEELLEEFREDILADRVKQMVGHMVRQILEQRDWVLDQSDVKVQSVPFSKAARYRRPDWITFHAFRNASDPRDVVITDRRQNARLPAGARWTFYATFASPLRAAVAFGVRDIRQLRQQVNSHGYQRVRVDRMLRRA
;
A
#
# COMPACT_ATOMS: atom_id res chain seq x y z
N MET A 1 21.46 1.44 -8.46
CA MET A 1 22.02 1.19 -7.12
C MET A 1 21.46 2.24 -6.20
N TYR A 2 20.91 1.88 -5.04
CA TYR A 2 20.35 2.86 -4.10
C TYR A 2 21.47 3.59 -3.36
N ALA A 3 21.30 4.88 -3.11
CA ALA A 3 22.17 5.65 -2.23
C ALA A 3 21.45 5.92 -0.90
N TYR A 4 22.11 5.66 0.22
CA TYR A 4 21.58 5.99 1.55
C TYR A 4 22.27 7.24 2.10
N ASN A 5 21.49 8.22 2.52
CA ASN A 5 21.97 9.31 3.36
C ASN A 5 21.58 9.02 4.82
N PRO A 6 22.50 8.63 5.71
CA PRO A 6 22.15 8.21 7.06
C PRO A 6 21.75 9.35 8.00
N ASP A 7 22.12 10.60 7.72
CA ASP A 7 21.83 11.77 8.57
C ASP A 7 22.13 11.49 10.07
N LYS A 8 21.15 11.64 10.96
CA LYS A 8 21.27 11.36 12.40
C LYS A 8 21.57 9.90 12.76
N PHE A 9 21.53 8.98 11.80
CA PHE A 9 21.85 7.56 11.99
C PHE A 9 23.26 7.20 11.53
N ALA A 10 24.12 8.16 11.18
CA ALA A 10 25.46 7.91 10.65
C ALA A 10 26.28 6.90 11.48
N SER A 11 26.33 7.05 12.80
CA SER A 11 27.05 6.14 13.69
C SER A 11 26.52 4.71 13.65
N LEU A 12 25.19 4.55 13.67
CA LEU A 12 24.55 3.24 13.58
C LEU A 12 24.72 2.63 12.18
N TYR A 13 24.66 3.44 11.12
CA TYR A 13 24.82 2.95 9.76
C TYR A 13 26.23 2.40 9.49
N VAL A 14 27.27 3.02 10.06
CA VAL A 14 28.66 2.56 9.89
C VAL A 14 28.93 1.21 10.57
N SER A 15 28.08 0.78 11.52
CA SER A 15 28.18 -0.55 12.14
C SER A 15 27.87 -1.69 11.16
N ASP A 16 28.33 -2.90 11.48
CA ASP A 16 28.01 -4.11 10.71
C ASP A 16 26.50 -4.30 10.54
N LEU A 17 25.74 -4.16 11.63
CA LEU A 17 24.28 -4.24 11.61
C LEU A 17 23.66 -3.22 10.65
N GLY A 18 24.13 -1.97 10.68
CA GLY A 18 23.62 -0.91 9.81
C GLY A 18 23.87 -1.17 8.33
N GLN A 19 25.04 -1.70 7.98
CA GLN A 19 25.37 -2.09 6.61
C GLN A 19 24.54 -3.30 6.16
N ARG A 20 24.41 -4.32 7.01
CA ARG A 20 23.59 -5.51 6.72
C ARG A 20 22.12 -5.16 6.51
N LEU A 21 21.56 -4.27 7.34
CA LEU A 21 20.18 -3.78 7.15
C LEU A 21 20.01 -3.08 5.81
N TRP A 22 20.94 -2.24 5.41
CA TRP A 22 20.86 -1.55 4.12
C TRP A 22 20.94 -2.53 2.94
N LEU A 23 21.89 -3.47 2.99
CA LEU A 23 22.02 -4.52 1.97
C LEU A 23 20.75 -5.37 1.87
N PHE A 24 20.20 -5.78 3.02
CA PHE A 24 18.94 -6.52 3.09
C PHE A 24 17.77 -5.73 2.49
N LEU A 25 17.56 -4.49 2.92
CA LEU A 25 16.41 -3.69 2.48
C LEU A 25 16.47 -3.33 0.98
N THR A 26 17.67 -3.24 0.42
CA THR A 26 17.89 -2.90 -0.99
C THR A 26 17.92 -4.11 -1.92
N ALA A 27 17.83 -5.33 -1.38
CA ALA A 27 17.68 -6.54 -2.17
C ALA A 27 16.39 -6.45 -3.03
N PRO A 28 16.43 -6.83 -4.33
CA PRO A 28 15.30 -6.64 -5.25
C PRO A 28 13.97 -7.20 -4.75
N GLU A 29 13.99 -8.38 -4.13
CA GLU A 29 12.83 -9.06 -3.54
C GLU A 29 12.25 -8.28 -2.36
N ASN A 30 13.10 -7.64 -1.55
CA ASN A 30 12.65 -6.88 -0.39
C ASN A 30 12.08 -5.52 -0.79
N VAL A 31 12.68 -4.89 -1.80
CA VAL A 31 12.07 -3.72 -2.45
C VAL A 31 10.70 -4.08 -3.02
N ALA A 32 10.57 -5.21 -3.72
CA ALA A 32 9.29 -5.65 -4.28
C ALA A 32 8.23 -5.88 -3.19
N ARG A 33 8.59 -6.42 -2.02
CA ARG A 33 7.70 -6.56 -0.87
C ARG A 33 7.25 -5.20 -0.31
N LEU A 34 8.17 -4.25 -0.12
CA LEU A 34 7.86 -2.88 0.33
C LEU A 34 6.88 -2.18 -0.63
N GLU A 35 7.12 -2.30 -1.93
CA GLU A 35 6.25 -1.77 -2.97
C GLU A 35 4.89 -2.46 -2.97
N THR A 36 4.85 -3.79 -2.78
CA THR A 36 3.62 -4.57 -2.73
C THR A 36 2.74 -4.16 -1.55
N ALA A 37 3.32 -4.04 -0.35
CA ALA A 37 2.60 -3.53 0.83
C ALA A 37 2.02 -2.14 0.57
N SER A 38 2.82 -1.24 -0.02
CA SER A 38 2.37 0.11 -0.41
C SER A 38 1.25 0.07 -1.45
N GLN A 39 1.35 -0.81 -2.46
CA GLN A 39 0.28 -1.07 -3.43
C GLN A 39 -0.99 -1.63 -2.78
N LEU A 40 -0.90 -2.35 -1.67
CA LEU A 40 -2.07 -2.81 -0.92
C LEU A 40 -2.61 -1.77 0.08
N ASN A 41 -2.08 -0.54 0.03
CA ASN A 41 -2.41 0.55 0.95
C ASN A 41 -2.11 0.18 2.42
N LYS A 42 -1.07 -0.62 2.62
CA LYS A 42 -0.49 -0.98 3.91
C LYS A 42 0.81 -0.20 4.14
N PRO A 43 1.20 0.05 5.39
CA PRO A 43 2.53 0.57 5.69
C PRO A 43 3.62 -0.32 5.08
N ALA A 44 4.65 0.29 4.49
CA ALA A 44 5.58 -0.44 3.63
C ALA A 44 6.31 -1.57 4.37
N VAL A 45 6.74 -1.31 5.60
CA VAL A 45 7.50 -2.27 6.42
C VAL A 45 6.68 -3.48 6.87
N GLU A 46 5.34 -3.46 6.80
CA GLU A 46 4.53 -4.68 7.02
C GLU A 46 4.86 -5.76 5.99
N GLY A 47 5.36 -5.39 4.81
CA GLY A 47 5.77 -6.35 3.78
C GLY A 47 7.07 -7.10 4.09
N LEU A 48 7.83 -6.70 5.12
CA LEU A 48 9.14 -7.28 5.47
C LEU A 48 9.23 -7.76 6.92
N GLU A 49 8.11 -7.76 7.65
CA GLU A 49 8.14 -8.01 9.09
C GLU A 49 8.76 -9.36 9.45
N GLU A 50 8.29 -10.43 8.82
CA GLU A 50 8.77 -11.79 9.07
C GLU A 50 10.24 -11.93 8.66
N GLU A 51 10.62 -11.43 7.49
CA GLU A 51 12.00 -11.53 6.99
C GLU A 51 12.97 -10.70 7.86
N LEU A 52 12.54 -9.56 8.40
CA LEU A 52 13.33 -8.77 9.33
C LEU A 52 13.55 -9.51 10.67
N LEU A 53 12.52 -10.18 11.18
CA LEU A 53 12.61 -10.96 12.41
C LEU A 53 13.48 -12.22 12.23
N GLU A 54 13.38 -12.86 11.07
CA GLU A 54 14.18 -14.05 10.74
C GLU A 54 15.68 -13.72 10.64
N GLU A 55 16.03 -12.64 9.94
CA GLU A 55 17.42 -12.25 9.66
C GLU A 55 18.08 -11.54 10.85
N PHE A 56 17.38 -10.62 11.52
CA PHE A 56 17.97 -9.72 12.53
C PHE A 56 17.52 -10.01 13.96
N ARG A 57 16.53 -10.89 14.16
CA ARG A 57 16.10 -11.37 15.49
C ARG A 57 15.83 -10.25 16.49
N GLU A 58 16.57 -10.19 17.59
CA GLU A 58 16.38 -9.20 18.65
C GLU A 58 16.91 -7.81 18.28
N ASP A 59 17.86 -7.71 17.35
CA ASP A 59 18.45 -6.42 16.95
C ASP A 59 17.40 -5.50 16.33
N ILE A 60 16.44 -6.04 15.57
CA ILE A 60 15.35 -5.25 14.97
C ILE A 60 14.35 -4.74 16.02
N LEU A 61 14.39 -5.25 17.26
CA LEU A 61 13.49 -4.78 18.32
C LEU A 61 13.95 -3.47 18.95
N ALA A 62 15.23 -3.10 18.79
CA ALA A 62 15.78 -1.86 19.32
C ALA A 62 15.18 -0.62 18.65
N ASP A 63 14.70 0.34 19.44
CA ASP A 63 13.99 1.53 18.93
C ASP A 63 14.81 2.34 17.92
N ARG A 64 16.11 2.49 18.16
CA ARG A 64 16.98 3.23 17.24
C ARG A 64 17.15 2.51 15.90
N VAL A 65 17.19 1.18 15.91
CA VAL A 65 17.28 0.35 14.69
C VAL A 65 15.99 0.48 13.89
N LYS A 66 14.82 0.36 14.53
CA LYS A 66 13.52 0.53 13.88
C LYS A 66 13.35 1.90 13.23
N GLN A 67 13.78 2.96 13.92
CA GLN A 67 13.78 4.32 13.38
C GLN A 67 14.66 4.44 12.14
N MET A 68 15.85 3.81 12.15
CA MET A 68 16.75 3.78 11.00
C MET A 68 16.15 2.98 9.83
N VAL A 69 15.54 1.83 10.09
CA VAL A 69 14.84 1.03 9.06
C VAL A 69 13.74 1.84 8.41
N GLY A 70 12.90 2.52 9.18
CA GLY A 70 11.88 3.42 8.64
C GLY A 70 12.46 4.54 7.77
N HIS A 71 13.61 5.08 8.17
CA HIS A 71 14.34 6.11 7.41
C HIS A 71 14.94 5.56 6.11
N MET A 72 15.53 4.36 6.13
CA MET A 72 16.04 3.66 4.96
C MET A 72 14.93 3.34 3.96
N VAL A 73 13.82 2.75 4.44
CA VAL A 73 12.65 2.41 3.61
C VAL A 73 12.08 3.65 2.94
N ARG A 74 12.02 4.78 3.64
CA ARG A 74 11.61 6.06 3.05
C ARG A 74 12.47 6.42 1.85
N GLN A 75 13.80 6.43 2.01
CA GLN A 75 14.72 6.83 0.93
C GLN A 75 14.70 5.85 -0.25
N ILE A 76 14.55 4.55 0.01
CA ILE A 76 14.40 3.53 -1.03
C ILE A 76 13.14 3.82 -1.86
N LEU A 77 12.01 4.06 -1.19
CA LEU A 77 10.73 4.30 -1.87
C LEU A 77 10.70 5.65 -2.60
N GLU A 78 11.29 6.71 -2.02
CA GLU A 78 11.42 8.02 -2.68
C GLU A 78 12.28 7.91 -3.95
N GLN A 79 13.40 7.17 -3.92
CA GLN A 79 14.21 6.87 -5.13
C GLN A 79 13.47 6.00 -6.16
N ARG A 80 12.35 5.41 -5.76
CA ARG A 80 11.48 4.61 -6.61
C ARG A 80 10.25 5.37 -7.07
N ASP A 81 10.20 6.69 -6.89
CA ASP A 81 9.06 7.59 -7.21
C ASP A 81 7.78 7.31 -6.41
N TRP A 82 7.92 6.81 -5.19
CA TRP A 82 6.85 6.80 -4.21
C TRP A 82 6.91 8.06 -3.35
N VAL A 83 5.75 8.50 -2.89
CA VAL A 83 5.62 9.62 -1.97
C VAL A 83 4.94 9.18 -0.68
N LEU A 84 5.32 9.81 0.44
CA LEU A 84 4.69 9.58 1.72
C LEU A 84 3.20 9.93 1.63
N ASP A 85 2.34 8.95 1.94
CA ASP A 85 0.88 9.11 2.00
C ASP A 85 0.44 9.48 3.42
N GLN A 86 0.91 8.71 4.40
CA GLN A 86 0.53 8.87 5.79
C GLN A 86 1.63 8.34 6.72
N SER A 87 2.03 9.12 7.71
CA SER A 87 2.90 8.67 8.81
C SER A 87 2.08 8.11 9.96
N ASP A 88 2.76 7.45 10.91
CA ASP A 88 2.19 7.06 12.20
C ASP A 88 0.97 6.12 12.12
N VAL A 89 0.87 5.34 11.04
CA VAL A 89 -0.19 4.36 10.86
C VAL A 89 0.06 3.22 11.85
N LYS A 90 -0.89 2.97 12.75
CA LYS A 90 -0.83 1.83 13.67
C LYS A 90 -0.80 0.53 12.88
N VAL A 91 0.16 -0.33 13.21
CA VAL A 91 0.32 -1.65 12.60
C VAL A 91 0.15 -2.73 13.66
N GLN A 92 -0.22 -3.93 13.24
CA GLN A 92 -0.25 -5.11 14.10
C GLN A 92 1.04 -5.89 13.83
N SER A 93 2.16 -5.35 14.33
CA SER A 93 3.48 -5.87 14.11
C SER A 93 4.23 -6.05 15.43
N VAL A 94 5.11 -7.04 15.51
CA VAL A 94 6.00 -7.31 16.63
C VAL A 94 7.08 -6.23 16.75
N PRO A 95 7.92 -5.97 15.74
CA PRO A 95 8.92 -4.91 15.82
C PRO A 95 8.30 -3.51 15.81
N PHE A 96 7.29 -3.26 14.98
CA PHE A 96 6.78 -1.90 14.75
C PHE A 96 5.43 -1.68 15.41
N SER A 97 5.27 -0.58 16.16
CA SER A 97 3.94 -0.16 16.65
C SER A 97 3.23 0.76 15.65
N LYS A 98 4.02 1.52 14.88
CA LYS A 98 3.57 2.47 13.86
C LYS A 98 4.53 2.47 12.68
N ALA A 99 4.01 2.75 11.50
CA ALA A 99 4.79 2.82 10.27
C ALA A 99 4.19 3.79 9.25
N ALA A 100 4.95 4.04 8.17
CA ALA A 100 4.56 4.93 7.10
C ALA A 100 3.95 4.18 5.91
N ARG A 101 2.88 4.74 5.35
CA ARG A 101 2.27 4.33 4.08
C ARG A 101 2.76 5.22 2.95
N TYR A 102 2.91 4.64 1.77
CA TYR A 102 3.34 5.33 0.56
C TYR A 102 2.34 5.12 -0.57
N ARG A 103 2.31 6.08 -1.49
CA ARG A 103 1.48 6.05 -2.71
C ARG A 103 2.30 6.53 -3.90
N ARG A 104 1.81 6.27 -5.11
CA ARG A 104 2.34 6.93 -6.30
C ARG A 104 1.69 8.30 -6.51
N PRO A 105 2.43 9.32 -7.00
CA PRO A 105 1.87 10.65 -7.26
C PRO A 105 0.71 10.64 -8.25
N ASP A 106 0.80 9.80 -9.29
CA ASP A 106 -0.15 9.73 -10.41
C ASP A 106 -1.43 8.94 -10.09
N TRP A 107 -1.52 8.30 -8.93
CA TRP A 107 -2.69 7.52 -8.55
C TRP A 107 -3.91 8.37 -8.28
N ILE A 108 -5.05 7.90 -8.78
CA ILE A 108 -6.34 8.54 -8.57
C ILE A 108 -7.13 7.73 -7.57
N THR A 109 -7.75 8.45 -6.63
CA THR A 109 -8.60 7.84 -5.63
C THR A 109 -9.97 7.53 -6.25
N PHE A 110 -10.36 6.27 -6.15
CA PHE A 110 -11.67 5.76 -6.52
C PHE A 110 -12.43 5.32 -5.27
N HIS A 111 -13.75 5.34 -5.39
CA HIS A 111 -14.69 4.92 -4.37
C HIS A 111 -15.61 3.85 -4.96
N ALA A 112 -15.73 2.74 -4.24
CA ALA A 112 -16.60 1.64 -4.59
C ALA A 112 -17.87 1.67 -3.71
N PHE A 113 -19.01 1.49 -4.36
CA PHE A 113 -20.32 1.34 -3.75
C PHE A 113 -20.89 -0.03 -4.11
N ARG A 114 -21.47 -0.72 -3.13
CA ARG A 114 -22.13 -2.01 -3.33
C ARG A 114 -23.63 -1.84 -3.40
N ASN A 115 -24.25 -2.60 -4.30
CA ASN A 115 -25.70 -2.75 -4.30
C ASN A 115 -26.12 -3.50 -3.03
N ALA A 116 -27.12 -2.97 -2.32
CA ALA A 116 -27.61 -3.54 -1.07
C ALA A 116 -28.26 -4.93 -1.27
N SER A 117 -28.84 -5.18 -2.46
CA SER A 117 -29.54 -6.42 -2.77
C SER A 117 -28.66 -7.47 -3.45
N ASP A 118 -27.61 -7.06 -4.18
CA ASP A 118 -26.57 -7.95 -4.74
C ASP A 118 -25.18 -7.40 -4.41
N PRO A 119 -24.52 -7.87 -3.33
CA PRO A 119 -23.19 -7.37 -2.94
C PRO A 119 -22.06 -7.60 -3.97
N ARG A 120 -22.29 -8.43 -5.00
CA ARG A 120 -21.35 -8.62 -6.12
C ARG A 120 -21.46 -7.53 -7.16
N ASP A 121 -22.57 -6.81 -7.17
CA ASP A 121 -22.80 -5.68 -8.05
C ASP A 121 -22.21 -4.41 -7.41
N VAL A 122 -21.14 -3.91 -8.03
CA VAL A 122 -20.33 -2.81 -7.52
C VAL A 122 -20.27 -1.68 -8.53
N VAL A 123 -20.41 -0.46 -8.05
CA VAL A 123 -20.19 0.75 -8.83
C VAL A 123 -18.95 1.45 -8.33
N ILE A 124 -18.04 1.77 -9.25
CA ILE A 124 -16.79 2.49 -9.00
C ILE A 124 -16.92 3.90 -9.58
N THR A 125 -16.53 4.90 -8.81
CA THR A 125 -16.57 6.32 -9.18
C THR A 125 -15.38 7.06 -8.58
N ASP A 126 -15.11 8.27 -9.04
CA ASP A 126 -14.09 9.19 -8.50
C ASP A 126 -14.64 10.09 -7.37
N ARG A 127 -15.95 10.01 -7.07
CA ARG A 127 -16.60 10.81 -6.01
C ARG A 127 -17.12 9.96 -4.86
N ARG A 128 -16.77 10.34 -3.63
CA ARG A 128 -17.32 9.70 -2.41
C ARG A 128 -18.70 10.24 -2.03
N GLN A 129 -18.92 11.53 -2.20
CA GLN A 129 -20.17 12.21 -1.86
C GLN A 129 -20.86 12.68 -3.13
N ASN A 130 -22.19 12.64 -3.16
CA ASN A 130 -22.99 13.05 -4.32
C ASN A 130 -22.54 12.38 -5.64
N ALA A 131 -22.13 11.11 -5.54
CA ALA A 131 -21.76 10.31 -6.69
C ALA A 131 -22.98 10.10 -7.60
N ARG A 132 -22.78 10.17 -8.91
CA ARG A 132 -23.80 9.75 -9.88
C ARG A 132 -23.83 8.23 -9.88
N LEU A 133 -24.80 7.63 -9.20
CA LEU A 133 -24.97 6.18 -9.11
C LEU A 133 -26.18 5.73 -9.93
N PRO A 134 -26.20 4.49 -10.44
CA PRO A 134 -27.35 3.95 -11.17
C PRO A 134 -28.64 4.03 -10.35
N ALA A 135 -29.74 4.44 -10.99
CA ALA A 135 -31.08 4.35 -10.41
C ALA A 135 -31.54 2.89 -10.26
N GLY A 136 -32.60 2.67 -9.48
CA GLY A 136 -33.21 1.34 -9.34
C GLY A 136 -32.51 0.39 -8.36
N ALA A 137 -31.50 0.86 -7.63
CA ALA A 137 -30.87 0.12 -6.55
C ALA A 137 -30.45 1.06 -5.41
N ARG A 138 -30.40 0.51 -4.19
CA ARG A 138 -29.78 1.19 -3.05
C ARG A 138 -28.29 0.87 -3.05
N TRP A 139 -27.47 1.91 -3.08
CA TRP A 139 -26.02 1.81 -3.08
C TRP A 139 -25.44 2.22 -1.73
N THR A 140 -24.54 1.41 -1.20
CA THR A 140 -23.86 1.70 0.07
C THR A 140 -22.36 1.80 -0.18
N PHE A 141 -21.72 2.83 0.38
CA PHE A 141 -20.27 2.96 0.32
C PHE A 141 -19.60 1.71 0.88
N TYR A 142 -18.63 1.18 0.15
CA TYR A 142 -17.94 -0.05 0.49
C TYR A 142 -16.46 0.18 0.76
N ALA A 143 -15.74 0.84 -0.16
CA ALA A 143 -14.30 1.02 -0.01
C ALA A 143 -13.76 2.22 -0.78
N THR A 144 -12.57 2.65 -0.39
CA THR A 144 -11.73 3.60 -1.14
C THR A 144 -10.43 2.91 -1.54
N PHE A 145 -9.98 3.14 -2.76
CA PHE A 145 -8.74 2.58 -3.29
C PHE A 145 -8.12 3.51 -4.33
N ALA A 146 -6.83 3.35 -4.62
CA ALA A 146 -6.16 4.15 -5.64
C ALA A 146 -5.12 3.35 -6.45
N SER A 147 -4.59 2.27 -5.87
CA SER A 147 -3.55 1.48 -6.51
C SER A 147 -4.11 0.50 -7.55
N PRO A 148 -3.34 0.21 -8.62
CA PRO A 148 -3.69 -0.81 -9.60
C PRO A 148 -3.88 -2.20 -8.99
N LEU A 149 -2.97 -2.64 -8.10
CA LEU A 149 -3.06 -3.95 -7.48
C LEU A 149 -4.33 -4.11 -6.62
N ARG A 150 -4.68 -3.09 -5.82
CA ARG A 150 -5.92 -3.14 -5.03
C ARG A 150 -7.15 -3.12 -5.93
N ALA A 151 -7.12 -2.37 -7.03
CA ALA A 151 -8.19 -2.38 -8.03
C ALA A 151 -8.39 -3.78 -8.64
N ALA A 152 -7.28 -4.45 -9.00
CA ALA A 152 -7.30 -5.78 -9.56
C ALA A 152 -7.81 -6.83 -8.57
N VAL A 153 -7.25 -6.87 -7.35
CA VAL A 153 -7.58 -7.88 -6.35
C VAL A 153 -8.99 -7.69 -5.77
N ALA A 154 -9.39 -6.45 -5.45
CA ALA A 154 -10.67 -6.20 -4.78
C ALA A 154 -11.85 -6.08 -5.75
N PHE A 155 -11.62 -5.68 -7.00
CA PHE A 155 -12.68 -5.33 -7.95
C PHE A 155 -12.52 -5.97 -9.34
N GLY A 156 -11.48 -6.78 -9.57
CA GLY A 156 -11.23 -7.39 -10.88
C GLY A 156 -10.80 -6.39 -11.96
N VAL A 157 -10.45 -5.16 -11.58
CA VAL A 157 -10.06 -4.10 -12.53
C VAL A 157 -8.62 -4.33 -12.96
N ARG A 158 -8.43 -4.81 -14.20
CA ARG A 158 -7.09 -5.09 -14.76
C ARG A 158 -6.39 -3.88 -15.35
N ASP A 159 -7.16 -2.90 -15.84
CA ASP A 159 -6.64 -1.66 -16.41
C ASP A 159 -7.25 -0.45 -15.69
N ILE A 160 -6.44 0.18 -14.84
CA ILE A 160 -6.85 1.36 -14.07
C ILE A 160 -7.01 2.61 -14.96
N ARG A 161 -6.30 2.69 -16.10
CA ARG A 161 -6.42 3.80 -17.04
C ARG A 161 -7.74 3.72 -17.76
N GLN A 162 -8.13 2.52 -18.20
CA GLN A 162 -9.44 2.28 -18.78
C GLN A 162 -10.56 2.58 -17.77
N LEU A 163 -10.41 2.15 -16.51
CA LEU A 163 -11.36 2.50 -15.45
C LEU A 163 -11.52 4.02 -15.31
N ARG A 164 -10.41 4.77 -15.27
CA ARG A 164 -10.43 6.23 -15.20
C ARG A 164 -11.22 6.83 -16.37
N GLN A 165 -10.95 6.38 -17.59
CA GLN A 165 -11.66 6.88 -18.78
C GLN A 165 -13.16 6.62 -18.69
N GLN A 166 -13.57 5.41 -18.28
CA GLN A 166 -14.98 5.07 -18.14
C GLN A 166 -15.70 5.91 -17.08
N VAL A 167 -15.06 6.08 -15.91
CA VAL A 167 -15.58 6.93 -14.83
C VAL A 167 -15.68 8.39 -15.28
N ASN A 168 -14.69 8.91 -16.00
CA ASN A 168 -14.73 10.28 -16.52
C ASN A 168 -15.87 10.49 -17.53
N SER A 169 -16.09 9.52 -18.42
CA SER A 169 -17.10 9.63 -19.48
C SER A 169 -18.53 9.44 -18.96
N HIS A 170 -18.75 8.50 -18.04
CA HIS A 170 -20.09 8.08 -17.61
C HIS A 170 -20.43 8.48 -16.17
N GLY A 171 -19.46 9.01 -15.41
CA GLY A 171 -19.57 9.31 -13.98
C GLY A 171 -19.29 8.10 -13.06
N TYR A 172 -19.41 6.87 -13.60
CA TYR A 172 -19.12 5.63 -12.89
C TYR A 172 -18.82 4.47 -13.84
N GLN A 173 -18.23 3.41 -13.31
CA GLN A 173 -18.11 2.09 -13.95
C GLN A 173 -18.77 1.03 -13.07
N ARG A 174 -19.71 0.27 -13.61
CA ARG A 174 -20.33 -0.87 -12.93
C ARG A 174 -19.51 -2.13 -13.21
N VAL A 175 -19.19 -2.88 -12.17
CA VAL A 175 -18.42 -4.13 -12.25
C VAL A 175 -19.12 -5.21 -11.43
N ARG A 176 -18.95 -6.46 -11.85
CA ARG A 176 -19.34 -7.62 -11.06
C ARG A 176 -18.12 -8.19 -10.38
N VAL A 177 -18.13 -8.25 -9.05
CA VAL A 177 -17.02 -8.78 -8.25
C VAL A 177 -17.34 -10.20 -7.84
N ASP A 178 -16.55 -11.14 -8.34
CA ASP A 178 -16.60 -12.52 -7.89
C ASP A 178 -15.89 -12.65 -6.53
N ARG A 179 -16.47 -13.46 -5.64
CA ARG A 179 -15.81 -13.75 -4.36
C ARG A 179 -14.60 -14.63 -4.60
N MET A 180 -13.40 -14.15 -4.28
CA MET A 180 -12.18 -14.94 -4.34
C MET A 180 -12.09 -16.02 -3.24
N LEU A 181 -12.81 -15.86 -2.12
CA LEU A 181 -12.86 -16.83 -1.02
C LEU A 181 -14.31 -17.09 -0.59
N ARG A 182 -14.92 -18.12 -1.18
CA ARG A 182 -15.84 -19.08 -0.54
C ARG A 182 -16.11 -20.25 -1.49
N ARG A 183 -15.36 -21.33 -1.26
CA ARG A 183 -15.70 -22.75 -1.49
C ARG A 183 -15.21 -23.42 -0.20
N ALA A 184 -15.95 -24.19 0.59
CA ALA A 184 -17.31 -24.72 0.51
C ALA A 184 -18.11 -24.27 1.75
#